data_AF-A0A9E5B4P3-F1
#
_entry.id   AF-A0A9E5B4P3-F1
#
_cell.length_a   1.000
_cell.length_b   1.000
_cell.length_c   1.000
_cell.angle_alpha   90.00
_cell.angle_beta   90.00
_cell.angle_gamma   90.00
#
_symmetry.space_group_name_H-M   'P 1'
#
loop_
_entity.id
_entity.type
_entity.pdbx_description
1 polymer ?
#
loop_
_entity_poly.entity_id
_entity_poly.type
_entity_poly.pdbx_seq_one_letter_code
_entity_poly.pdbx_strand_id
1 'polypeptide(L)'
;METFPLNGARWHTLPLDLAVLVTENRRDRFTAELFHFGNDGRRIEVSLLTLEPGDYTWRIESTEGRPLSNGTLSVTLAARRVRFALPSRIASLLVVERSP
;
A
#
# COMPACT_ATOMS: atom_id res chain seq x y z
N MET A 1 -15.81 -24.72 -7.00
CA MET A 1 -16.57 -23.46 -6.89
C MET A 1 -15.66 -22.37 -7.43
N GLU A 2 -15.91 -21.90 -8.64
CA GLU A 2 -15.12 -20.82 -9.24
C GLU A 2 -15.53 -19.51 -8.60
N THR A 3 -14.67 -18.99 -7.73
CA THR A 3 -14.88 -17.72 -7.04
C THR A 3 -14.40 -16.58 -7.91
N PHE A 4 -15.23 -15.56 -8.11
CA PHE A 4 -14.83 -14.30 -8.74
C PHE A 4 -13.61 -13.71 -8.02
N PRO A 5 -12.64 -13.10 -8.73
CA PRO A 5 -11.46 -12.55 -8.09
C PRO A 5 -11.85 -11.48 -7.07
N LEU A 6 -11.43 -11.69 -5.83
CA LEU A 6 -11.54 -10.68 -4.78
C LEU A 6 -10.66 -9.49 -5.17
N ASN A 7 -11.19 -8.27 -5.09
CA ASN A 7 -10.35 -7.07 -5.10
C ASN A 7 -9.35 -7.21 -3.96
N GLY A 8 -8.07 -7.39 -4.25
CA GLY A 8 -7.08 -7.58 -3.18
C GLY A 8 -6.60 -6.28 -2.53
N ALA A 9 -6.88 -5.13 -3.15
CA ALA A 9 -6.69 -3.81 -2.55
C ALA A 9 -7.85 -2.87 -2.93
N ARG A 10 -8.21 -1.97 -2.02
CA ARG A 10 -9.16 -0.87 -2.25
C ARG A 10 -8.51 0.44 -1.90
N TRP A 11 -8.25 1.26 -2.91
CA TRP A 11 -7.72 2.61 -2.77
C TRP A 11 -8.85 3.57 -2.39
N HIS A 12 -8.63 4.39 -1.36
CA HIS A 12 -9.59 5.39 -0.87
C HIS A 12 -9.20 6.80 -1.28
N THR A 13 -8.29 6.91 -2.25
CA THR A 13 -7.75 8.15 -2.78
C THR A 13 -8.20 8.28 -4.23
N LEU A 14 -8.70 9.46 -4.63
CA LEU A 14 -9.14 9.71 -6.01
C LEU A 14 -7.97 9.47 -6.98
N PRO A 15 -8.21 8.82 -8.13
CA PRO A 15 -7.18 8.51 -9.14
C PRO A 15 -6.74 9.73 -9.96
N LEU A 16 -6.85 10.94 -9.40
CA LEU A 16 -6.31 12.16 -10.01
C LEU A 16 -4.82 12.25 -9.65
N ASP A 17 -3.98 12.44 -10.66
CA ASP A 17 -2.53 12.58 -10.53
C ASP A 17 -1.85 11.44 -9.75
N LEU A 18 -2.35 10.22 -9.84
CA LEU A 18 -1.80 9.07 -9.12
C LEU A 18 -1.71 7.86 -10.06
N ALA A 19 -0.50 7.31 -10.20
CA ALA A 19 -0.28 6.00 -10.77
C ALA A 19 -0.01 4.98 -9.66
N VAL A 20 -0.58 3.79 -9.84
CA VAL A 20 -0.41 2.65 -8.94
C VAL A 20 -0.24 1.40 -9.77
N LEU A 21 0.83 0.66 -9.53
CA LEU A 21 1.03 -0.69 -10.07
C LEU A 21 1.21 -1.66 -8.92
N VAL A 22 0.23 -2.54 -8.71
CA VAL A 22 0.35 -3.61 -7.70
C VAL A 22 1.22 -4.73 -8.28
N THR A 23 2.34 -5.01 -7.62
CA THR A 23 3.33 -6.01 -8.05
C THR A 23 3.23 -7.32 -7.27
N GLU A 24 2.74 -7.28 -6.03
CA GLU A 24 2.49 -8.47 -5.21
C GLU A 24 1.24 -8.30 -4.35
N ASN A 25 0.43 -9.35 -4.26
CA ASN A 25 -0.81 -9.34 -3.51
C ASN A 25 -1.11 -10.73 -2.94
N ARG A 26 -0.51 -11.04 -1.81
CA ARG A 26 -0.60 -12.32 -1.11
C ARG A 26 -1.28 -12.15 0.24
N ARG A 27 -1.42 -13.26 0.97
CA ARG A 27 -2.02 -13.28 2.32
C ARG A 27 -1.09 -12.76 3.43
N ASP A 28 0.20 -12.74 3.17
CA ASP A 28 1.27 -12.35 4.09
C ASP A 28 2.07 -11.14 3.62
N ARG A 29 1.80 -10.65 2.39
CA ARG A 29 2.59 -9.61 1.75
C ARG A 29 1.82 -8.84 0.69
N PHE A 30 2.08 -7.55 0.60
CA PHE A 30 1.57 -6.68 -0.45
C PHE A 30 2.66 -5.70 -0.91
N THR A 31 2.81 -5.53 -2.22
CA THR A 31 3.71 -4.52 -2.79
C THR A 31 3.04 -3.74 -3.92
N ALA A 32 3.31 -2.44 -3.97
CA ALA A 32 2.85 -1.59 -5.05
C ALA A 32 3.85 -0.47 -5.36
N GLU A 33 4.10 -0.23 -6.64
CA GLU A 33 4.78 0.96 -7.13
C GLU A 33 3.78 2.11 -7.25
N LEU A 34 4.21 3.29 -6.80
CA LEU A 34 3.38 4.48 -6.64
C LEU A 34 4.09 5.70 -7.21
N PHE A 35 3.33 6.53 -7.91
CA PHE A 35 3.81 7.83 -8.37
C PHE A 35 2.71 8.89 -8.28
N HIS A 36 2.98 10.00 -7.61
CA HIS A 36 2.08 11.15 -7.56
C HIS A 36 2.58 12.26 -8.50
N PHE A 37 1.80 12.62 -9.51
CA PHE A 37 2.17 13.63 -10.52
C PHE A 37 1.95 15.08 -10.07
N GLY A 38 1.16 15.29 -9.01
CA GLY A 38 0.83 16.62 -8.47
C GLY A 38 2.05 17.36 -7.93
N ASN A 39 1.87 18.60 -7.49
CA ASN A 39 2.99 19.46 -7.05
C ASN A 39 3.34 19.31 -5.57
N ASP A 40 2.37 18.90 -4.74
CA ASP A 40 2.52 18.75 -3.30
C ASP A 40 2.45 17.29 -2.87
N GLY A 41 3.01 16.96 -1.72
CA GLY A 41 2.83 15.63 -1.12
C GLY A 41 1.37 15.34 -0.84
N ARG A 42 0.97 14.06 -0.97
CA ARG A 42 -0.43 13.64 -0.80
C ARG A 42 -0.55 12.51 0.20
N ARG A 43 -1.61 12.55 1.02
CA ARG A 43 -1.99 11.42 1.88
C ARG A 43 -2.70 10.36 1.04
N ILE A 44 -2.18 9.14 1.07
CA ILE A 44 -2.75 7.97 0.42
C ILE A 44 -3.35 7.05 1.48
N GLU A 45 -4.47 6.43 1.16
CA GLU A 45 -5.14 5.45 2.00
C GLU A 45 -5.56 4.23 1.18
N VAL A 46 -5.19 3.04 1.65
CA VAL A 46 -5.50 1.77 0.98
C VAL A 46 -5.92 0.71 1.99
N SER A 47 -6.97 -0.05 1.65
CA SER A 47 -7.34 -1.26 2.38
C SER A 47 -6.79 -2.48 1.66
N LEU A 48 -6.03 -3.31 2.38
CA LEU A 48 -5.38 -4.53 1.88
C LEU A 48 -6.26 -5.73 2.21
N LEU A 49 -7.02 -6.19 1.22
CA LEU A 49 -8.15 -7.09 1.42
C LEU A 49 -7.75 -8.57 1.43
N THR A 50 -6.57 -8.89 0.91
CA THR A 50 -6.01 -10.26 0.84
C THR A 50 -5.25 -10.66 2.11
N LEU A 51 -4.74 -9.69 2.88
CA LEU A 51 -3.93 -9.99 4.07
C LEU A 51 -4.75 -10.76 5.12
N GLU A 52 -4.14 -11.82 5.65
CA GLU A 52 -4.69 -12.56 6.79
C GLU A 52 -4.57 -11.72 8.08
N PRO A 53 -5.38 -12.01 9.11
CA PRO A 53 -5.23 -11.37 10.41
C PRO A 53 -3.84 -11.60 11.01
N GLY A 54 -3.26 -10.56 11.59
CA GLY A 54 -1.92 -10.58 12.18
C GLY A 54 -1.28 -9.21 12.21
N ASP A 55 -0.06 -9.12 12.73
CA ASP A 55 0.72 -7.89 12.78
C ASP A 55 1.66 -7.78 11.59
N TYR A 56 1.72 -6.59 11.01
CA TYR A 56 2.47 -6.27 9.80
C TYR A 56 3.29 -5.01 10.03
N THR A 57 4.42 -4.92 9.33
CA THR A 57 5.12 -3.67 9.10
C THR A 57 4.79 -3.18 7.71
N TRP A 58 4.82 -1.86 7.53
CA TRP A 58 4.74 -1.25 6.22
C TRP A 58 5.82 -0.18 6.08
N ARG A 59 6.28 0.01 4.85
CA ARG A 59 7.27 1.04 4.51
C ARG A 59 7.01 1.60 3.12
N ILE A 60 7.32 2.88 2.96
CA ILE A 60 7.45 3.58 1.70
C ILE A 60 8.93 3.93 1.54
N GLU A 61 9.48 3.60 0.39
CA GLU A 61 10.82 4.03 -0.03
C GLU A 61 10.77 4.60 -1.44
N SER A 62 11.73 5.45 -1.81
CA SER A 62 11.94 5.76 -3.22
C SER A 62 12.43 4.52 -3.95
N THR A 63 12.24 4.45 -5.26
CA THR A 63 12.83 3.37 -6.08
C THR A 63 14.36 3.33 -6.05
N GLU A 64 15.01 4.38 -5.53
CA GLU A 64 16.45 4.46 -5.26
C GLU A 64 16.82 3.92 -3.86
N GLY A 65 15.87 3.41 -3.10
CA GLY A 65 16.07 2.83 -1.77
C GLY A 65 16.09 3.84 -0.62
N ARG A 66 15.73 5.11 -0.86
CA ARG A 66 15.65 6.10 0.22
C ARG A 66 14.38 5.86 1.04
N PRO A 67 14.46 5.64 2.36
CA PRO A 67 13.27 5.49 3.19
C PRO A 67 12.50 6.82 3.25
N LEU A 68 11.19 6.77 3.03
CA LEU A 68 10.30 7.93 3.04
C LEU A 68 9.36 7.91 4.26
N SER A 69 8.79 6.75 4.58
CA SER A 69 7.98 6.55 5.78
C SER A 69 7.85 5.07 6.12
N ASN A 70 7.47 4.75 7.35
CA ASN A 70 7.19 3.39 7.78
C ASN A 70 6.21 3.40 8.97
N GLY A 71 5.71 2.22 9.32
CA GLY A 71 4.91 2.02 10.50
C GLY A 71 4.49 0.56 10.66
N THR A 72 3.56 0.33 11.58
CA THR A 72 2.96 -0.97 11.84
C THR A 72 1.47 -0.97 11.50
N LEU A 73 0.92 -2.16 11.29
CA LEU A 73 -0.50 -2.40 11.02
C LEU A 73 -0.91 -3.72 11.67
N SER A 74 -1.86 -3.68 12.59
CA SER A 74 -2.57 -4.89 13.03
C SER A 74 -3.78 -5.13 12.13
N VAL A 75 -3.72 -6.21 11.35
CA VAL A 75 -4.77 -6.63 10.43
C VAL A 75 -5.82 -7.46 11.18
N THR A 76 -7.06 -7.03 11.07
CA THR A 76 -8.26 -7.74 11.51
C THR A 76 -9.31 -7.71 10.40
N LEU A 77 -10.42 -8.43 10.56
CA LEU A 77 -11.54 -8.38 9.62
C LEU A 77 -12.13 -6.95 9.47
N ALA A 78 -12.07 -6.14 10.54
CA ALA A 78 -12.60 -4.78 10.57
C ALA A 78 -11.54 -3.72 10.18
N ALA A 79 -10.25 -3.98 10.42
CA ALA A 79 -9.16 -3.01 10.26
C ALA A 79 -8.02 -3.61 9.44
N ARG A 80 -7.81 -3.11 8.22
CA ARG A 80 -6.78 -3.59 7.28
C ARG A 80 -6.30 -2.46 6.37
N ARG A 81 -6.10 -1.29 6.96
CA ARG A 81 -5.97 -0.02 6.25
C ARG A 81 -4.65 0.64 6.57
N VAL A 82 -3.86 0.91 5.53
CA VAL A 82 -2.62 1.66 5.63
C VAL A 82 -2.86 3.10 5.19
N ARG A 83 -2.27 4.05 5.91
CA ARG A 83 -2.24 5.47 5.57
C ARG A 83 -0.80 5.94 5.57
N PHE A 84 -0.40 6.64 4.53
CA PHE A 84 0.96 7.16 4.40
C PHE A 84 0.97 8.45 3.58
N ALA A 85 2.04 9.22 3.73
CA ALA A 85 2.30 10.35 2.86
C ALA A 85 3.15 9.87 1.67
N LEU A 86 2.71 10.21 0.47
CA LEU A 86 3.43 9.98 -0.78
C LEU A 86 3.97 11.34 -1.28
N PRO A 87 5.29 11.49 -1.46
CA PRO A 87 5.85 12.72 -2.01
C PRO A 87 5.43 12.92 -3.48
N SER A 88 5.40 14.19 -3.88
CA SER A 88 5.23 14.58 -5.29
C SER A 88 6.44 14.14 -6.12
N ARG A 89 6.17 13.59 -7.30
CA ARG A 89 7.14 13.33 -8.38
C ARG A 89 8.36 12.49 -7.99
N ILE A 90 8.17 11.59 -7.03
CA ILE A 90 9.18 10.60 -6.64
C ILE A 90 8.56 9.22 -6.81
N ALA A 91 9.17 8.40 -7.67
CA ALA A 91 8.80 6.99 -7.81
C ALA A 91 9.06 6.30 -6.48
N SER A 92 8.01 5.68 -5.94
CA SER A 92 8.01 5.12 -4.59
C SER A 92 7.50 3.68 -4.59
N LEU A 93 8.02 2.85 -3.70
CA LEU A 93 7.57 1.48 -3.46
C LEU A 93 6.92 1.40 -2.09
N LEU A 94 5.67 0.91 -2.05
CA LEU A 94 5.01 0.45 -0.84
C LEU A 94 5.29 -1.04 -0.65
N VAL A 95 5.81 -1.41 0.51
CA VAL A 95 5.95 -2.79 0.96
C VAL A 95 5.20 -2.96 2.27
N VAL A 96 4.37 -4.00 2.35
CA VAL A 96 3.69 -4.44 3.56
C VAL A 96 3.98 -5.93 3.74
N GLU A 97 4.53 -6.29 4.89
CA GLU A 97 4.97 -7.66 5.17
C GLU A 97 4.63 -8.03 6.61
N ARG A 98 4.36 -9.32 6.84
CA ARG A 98 4.05 -9.82 8.17
C ARG A 98 5.25 -9.59 9.09
N SER A 99 4.98 -9.10 10.30
CA SER A 99 6.01 -8.99 11.33
C SER A 99 6.52 -10.40 11.68
N PRO A 100 7.82 -10.56 11.97
CA PRO A 100 8.40 -11.84 12.35
C PRO A 100 7.79 -12.42 13.63
#